data_AF-A0A4Q9GBZ3-F1
#
_entry.id   AF-A0A4Q9GBZ3-F1
#
_cell.length_a   1.000
_cell.length_b   1.000
_cell.length_c   1.000
_cell.angle_alpha   90.00
_cell.angle_beta   90.00
_cell.angle_gamma   90.00
#
_symmetry.space_group_name_H-M   'P 1'
#
loop_
_entity.id
_entity.type
_entity.pdbx_description
1 polymer ?
#
loop_
_entity_poly.entity_id
_entity_poly.type
_entity_poly.pdbx_seq_one_letter_code
_entity_poly.pdbx_strand_id
1 'polypeptide(L)'
;MSGPKEPLTRESLEPVPIQVFDDHMVLRPPNRLKERSAKRARTDDGGDRTVISRAENALKLLSQEFDAWMTKELDRLEEARRTLASAPSDAAADRFYRSAHDLRGQAATFGFPIAGLIADGLCIVLERKSEISDPTPLIDFHVESIRAVVRQNVREPDDSIGLALVDRLAVMRERALPA
;
A
#
# COMPACT_ATOMS: atom_id res chain seq x y z
N MET A 1 22.11 37.52 10.83
CA MET A 1 21.58 38.83 11.25
C MET A 1 20.68 39.34 10.14
N SER A 2 19.37 39.20 10.30
CA SER A 2 18.38 39.70 9.33
C SER A 2 18.21 41.19 9.58
N GLY A 3 18.67 42.02 8.65
CA GLY A 3 18.41 43.46 8.69
C GLY A 3 16.92 43.76 8.59
N PRO A 4 16.46 44.92 9.10
CA PRO A 4 15.04 45.27 9.10
C PRO A 4 14.55 45.41 7.66
N LYS A 5 13.41 44.78 7.35
CA LYS A 5 12.72 45.00 6.07
C LYS A 5 12.01 46.34 6.17
N GLU A 6 12.43 47.30 5.34
CA GLU A 6 11.70 48.56 5.15
C GLU A 6 10.24 48.28 4.76
N PRO A 7 9.29 49.05 5.32
CA PRO A 7 7.90 48.92 4.95
C PRO A 7 7.73 49.33 3.48
N LEU A 8 7.05 48.47 2.71
CA LEU A 8 6.63 48.79 1.34
C LEU A 8 5.74 50.05 1.38
N THR A 9 6.31 51.20 1.06
CA THR A 9 5.56 52.42 0.78
C THR A 9 4.62 52.14 -0.39
N ARG A 10 3.40 52.69 -0.32
CA ARG A 10 2.28 52.47 -1.27
C ARG A 10 2.56 52.91 -2.73
N GLU A 11 3.80 53.27 -3.06
CA GLU A 11 4.15 54.05 -4.25
C GLU A 11 5.03 53.29 -5.26
N SER A 12 5.20 51.96 -5.12
CA SER A 12 6.03 51.15 -6.05
C SER A 12 5.27 49.98 -6.70
N LEU A 13 4.02 50.22 -7.10
CA LEU A 13 3.34 49.31 -8.03
C LEU A 13 3.50 49.89 -9.43
N GLU A 14 4.35 49.26 -10.25
CA GLU A 14 4.42 49.53 -11.68
C GLU A 14 3.00 49.45 -12.27
N PRO A 15 2.58 50.41 -13.12
CA PRO A 15 1.23 50.43 -13.66
C PRO A 15 0.98 49.14 -14.45
N VAL A 16 -0.02 48.36 -14.02
CA VAL A 16 -0.42 47.14 -14.71
C VAL A 16 -1.01 47.53 -16.06
N PRO A 17 -0.51 47.03 -17.20
CA PRO A 17 -1.08 47.35 -18.50
C PRO A 17 -2.53 46.85 -18.56
N ILE A 18 -3.42 47.78 -18.87
CA ILE A 18 -4.86 47.59 -18.96
C ILE A 18 -5.26 47.59 -20.43
N GLN A 19 -5.85 46.50 -20.91
CA GLN A 19 -6.54 46.46 -22.20
C GLN A 19 -8.04 46.52 -21.96
N VAL A 20 -8.70 47.55 -22.50
CA VAL A 20 -10.15 47.73 -22.38
C VAL A 20 -10.81 47.30 -23.69
N PHE A 21 -11.80 46.42 -23.60
CA PHE A 21 -12.68 45.97 -24.66
C PHE A 21 -14.11 46.49 -24.39
N ASP A 22 -15.00 46.40 -25.38
CA ASP A 22 -16.34 46.99 -25.31
C ASP A 22 -17.19 46.49 -24.12
N ASP A 23 -16.95 45.27 -23.64
CA ASP A 23 -17.71 44.62 -22.56
C ASP A 23 -16.84 44.23 -21.34
N HIS A 24 -15.51 44.33 -21.42
CA HIS A 24 -14.63 43.93 -20.31
C HIS A 24 -13.25 44.59 -20.33
N MET A 25 -12.58 44.53 -19.17
CA MET A 25 -11.22 45.06 -18.98
C MET A 25 -10.26 43.93 -18.59
N VAL A 26 -9.17 43.78 -19.34
CA VAL A 26 -8.12 42.78 -19.10
C VAL A 26 -6.88 43.44 -18.48
N LEU A 27 -6.56 43.01 -17.27
CA LEU A 27 -5.33 43.38 -16.55
C LEU A 27 -4.25 42.31 -16.83
N ARG A 28 -3.09 42.69 -17.37
CA ARG A 28 -1.96 41.76 -17.58
C ARG A 28 -0.78 42.12 -16.67
N PRO A 29 -0.73 41.61 -15.42
CA PRO A 29 0.44 41.79 -14.57
C PRO A 29 1.72 41.28 -15.25
N PRO A 30 2.87 41.96 -15.06
CA PRO A 30 4.13 41.53 -15.66
C PRO A 30 4.50 40.12 -15.20
N ASN A 31 4.82 39.24 -16.15
CA ASN A 31 5.17 37.85 -15.89
C ASN A 31 6.57 37.72 -15.29
N ARG A 32 6.66 37.77 -13.96
CA ARG A 32 7.92 37.61 -13.19
C ARG A 32 8.25 36.15 -12.84
N LEU A 33 7.64 35.16 -13.50
CA LEU A 33 7.89 33.75 -13.21
C LEU A 33 9.36 33.37 -13.44
N LYS A 34 9.98 33.89 -14.51
CA LYS A 34 11.38 33.62 -14.84
C LYS A 34 12.36 34.09 -13.75
N GLU A 35 12.20 35.31 -13.26
CA GLU A 35 13.04 35.87 -12.19
C GLU A 35 12.92 35.12 -10.86
N ARG A 36 11.70 34.68 -10.54
CA ARG A 36 11.44 33.88 -9.32
C ARG A 36 11.96 32.45 -9.45
N SER A 37 11.91 31.88 -10.65
CA SER A 37 12.43 30.53 -10.93
C SER A 37 13.97 30.47 -10.90
N ALA A 38 14.66 31.47 -11.44
CA ALA A 38 16.12 31.53 -11.44
C ALA A 38 16.73 31.66 -10.04
N LYS A 39 16.05 32.33 -9.10
CA LYS A 39 16.49 32.41 -7.69
C LYS A 39 16.44 31.07 -6.95
N ARG A 40 15.62 30.11 -7.40
CA ARG A 40 15.57 28.75 -6.83
C ARG A 40 16.60 27.81 -7.46
N ALA A 41 17.18 28.16 -8.61
CA ALA A 41 18.09 27.33 -9.38
C ALA A 41 19.58 27.48 -8.98
N ARG A 42 19.89 28.12 -7.84
CA ARG A 42 21.23 27.98 -7.23
C ARG A 42 21.26 26.64 -6.49
N THR A 43 21.39 25.55 -7.24
CA THR A 43 21.70 24.24 -6.68
C THR A 43 23.19 24.20 -6.37
N ASP A 44 23.49 24.14 -5.09
CA ASP A 44 24.79 23.85 -4.52
C ASP A 44 25.22 22.43 -4.96
N ASP A 45 26.39 22.32 -5.57
CA ASP A 45 26.96 21.11 -6.19
C ASP A 45 27.36 20.02 -5.16
N GLY A 46 27.08 20.26 -3.88
CA GLY A 46 27.20 19.28 -2.78
C GLY A 46 25.91 18.54 -2.41
N GLY A 47 24.79 18.81 -3.09
CA GLY A 47 23.44 18.40 -2.69
C GLY A 47 23.03 16.96 -3.04
N ASP A 48 23.66 16.32 -4.02
CA ASP A 48 23.07 15.14 -4.68
C ASP A 48 23.03 13.89 -3.79
N ARG A 49 24.13 13.57 -3.10
CA ARG A 49 24.17 12.44 -2.15
C ARG A 49 23.27 12.64 -0.93
N THR A 50 23.06 13.89 -0.49
CA THR A 50 22.20 14.17 0.67
C THR A 50 20.72 14.10 0.32
N VAL A 51 20.35 14.43 -0.92
CA VAL A 51 18.98 14.32 -1.43
C VAL A 51 18.64 12.86 -1.70
N ILE A 52 19.54 12.09 -2.34
CA ILE A 52 19.39 10.65 -2.54
C ILE A 52 19.25 9.93 -1.18
N SER A 53 20.12 10.22 -0.22
CA SER A 53 20.04 9.60 1.11
C SER A 53 18.75 9.97 1.87
N ARG A 54 18.24 11.20 1.74
CA ARG A 54 16.93 11.57 2.31
C ARG A 54 15.79 10.81 1.64
N ALA A 55 15.83 10.63 0.33
CA ALA A 55 14.83 9.88 -0.42
C ALA A 55 14.84 8.38 -0.05
N GLU A 56 16.03 7.76 0.03
CA GLU A 56 16.20 6.36 0.46
C GLU A 56 15.72 6.14 1.89
N ASN A 57 16.01 7.06 2.81
CA ASN A 57 15.53 6.99 4.18
C ASN A 57 14.01 7.13 4.28
N ALA A 58 13.41 8.02 3.49
CA ALA A 58 11.95 8.15 3.42
C ALA A 58 11.30 6.88 2.86
N LEU A 59 11.87 6.29 1.81
CA LEU A 59 11.38 5.03 1.23
C LEU A 59 11.51 3.86 2.23
N LYS A 60 12.61 3.80 2.97
CA LYS A 60 12.82 2.79 4.01
C LYS A 60 11.79 2.90 5.13
N LEU A 61 11.48 4.12 5.58
CA LEU A 61 10.45 4.35 6.60
C LEU A 61 9.08 3.85 6.10
N LEU A 62 8.71 4.20 4.87
CA LEU A 62 7.44 3.78 4.26
C LEU A 62 7.35 2.25 4.11
N SER A 63 8.46 1.61 3.71
CA SER A 63 8.51 0.14 3.62
C SER A 63 8.31 -0.55 4.97
N GLN A 64 8.80 0.04 6.07
CA GLN A 64 8.58 -0.52 7.41
C GLN A 64 7.12 -0.42 7.84
N GLU A 65 6.41 0.62 7.41
CA GLU A 65 4.97 0.74 7.67
C GLU A 65 4.19 -0.39 6.97
N PHE A 66 4.56 -0.73 5.73
CA PHE A 66 3.94 -1.84 5.00
C PHE A 66 4.15 -3.19 5.69
N ASP A 67 5.35 -3.45 6.20
CA ASP A 67 5.66 -4.70 6.92
C ASP A 67 4.88 -4.81 8.24
N ALA A 68 4.78 -3.69 8.97
CA ALA A 68 3.97 -3.62 10.18
C ALA A 68 2.48 -3.83 9.89
N TRP A 69 1.96 -3.29 8.78
CA TRP A 69 0.57 -3.49 8.37
C TRP A 69 0.30 -4.93 7.95
N MET A 70 1.20 -5.55 7.17
CA MET A 70 1.08 -6.96 6.80
C MET A 70 1.09 -7.87 8.03
N THR A 71 2.00 -7.62 8.99
CA THR A 71 2.06 -8.39 10.24
C THR A 71 0.77 -8.27 11.03
N LYS A 72 0.22 -7.05 11.15
CA LYS A 72 -1.05 -6.81 11.83
C LYS A 72 -2.22 -7.53 11.14
N GLU A 73 -2.22 -7.60 9.82
CA GLU A 73 -3.26 -8.29 9.07
C GLU A 73 -3.17 -9.82 9.24
N LEU A 74 -1.95 -10.36 9.29
CA LEU A 74 -1.71 -11.76 9.64
C LEU A 74 -2.16 -12.07 11.08
N ASP A 75 -1.85 -11.22 12.05
CA ASP A 75 -2.27 -11.39 13.45
C ASP A 75 -3.81 -11.42 13.56
N ARG A 76 -4.51 -10.56 12.81
CA ARG A 76 -5.98 -10.54 12.76
C ARG A 76 -6.54 -11.84 12.19
N LEU A 77 -5.95 -12.34 11.10
CA LEU A 77 -6.34 -13.60 10.48
C LEU A 77 -6.17 -14.77 11.45
N GLU A 78 -5.02 -14.86 12.13
CA GLU A 78 -4.75 -15.91 13.11
C GLU A 78 -5.70 -15.85 14.31
N GLU A 79 -5.96 -14.65 14.84
CA GLU A 79 -6.87 -14.47 15.97
C GLU A 79 -8.31 -14.84 15.61
N ALA A 80 -8.76 -14.45 14.41
CA ALA A 80 -10.08 -14.83 13.92
C ALA A 80 -10.19 -16.36 13.75
N ARG A 81 -9.14 -17.02 13.28
CA ARG A 81 -9.08 -18.50 13.21
C ARG A 81 -9.14 -19.15 14.59
N ARG A 82 -8.35 -18.66 15.56
CA ARG A 82 -8.36 -19.16 16.95
C ARG A 82 -9.74 -18.99 17.61
N THR A 83 -10.37 -17.85 17.37
CA THR A 83 -11.73 -17.58 17.85
C THR A 83 -12.73 -18.55 17.24
N LEU A 84 -12.67 -18.77 15.92
CA LEU A 84 -13.54 -19.72 15.23
C LEU A 84 -13.35 -21.16 15.75
N ALA A 85 -12.11 -21.57 16.02
CA ALA A 85 -11.80 -22.91 16.54
C ALA A 85 -12.27 -23.12 17.99
N SER A 86 -12.18 -22.08 18.84
CA SER A 86 -12.56 -22.19 20.26
C SER A 86 -14.05 -21.98 20.52
N ALA A 87 -14.71 -21.12 19.73
CA ALA A 87 -16.14 -20.82 19.85
C ALA A 87 -16.79 -20.66 18.47
N PRO A 88 -17.09 -21.78 17.77
CA PRO A 88 -17.70 -21.75 16.45
C PRO A 88 -19.06 -21.04 16.46
N SER A 89 -19.21 -20.05 15.59
CA SER A 89 -20.47 -19.33 15.34
C SER A 89 -20.44 -18.70 13.96
N ASP A 90 -21.61 -18.38 13.40
CA ASP A 90 -21.69 -17.68 12.11
C ASP A 90 -20.92 -16.35 12.15
N ALA A 91 -21.03 -15.62 13.26
CA ALA A 91 -20.29 -14.38 13.46
C ALA A 91 -18.76 -14.59 13.51
N ALA A 92 -18.28 -15.70 14.09
CA ALA A 92 -16.85 -16.03 14.08
C ALA A 92 -16.38 -16.45 12.68
N ALA A 93 -17.19 -17.21 11.94
CA ALA A 93 -16.90 -17.61 10.58
C ALA A 93 -16.83 -16.39 9.64
N ASP A 94 -17.80 -15.47 9.77
CA ASP A 94 -17.82 -14.20 9.05
C ASP A 94 -16.58 -13.34 9.33
N ARG A 95 -16.18 -13.25 10.60
CA ARG A 95 -14.97 -12.52 10.99
C ARG A 95 -13.71 -13.12 10.35
N PHE A 96 -13.59 -14.44 10.38
CA PHE A 96 -12.46 -15.13 9.76
C PHE A 96 -12.44 -14.92 8.25
N TYR A 97 -13.58 -15.09 7.58
CA TYR A 97 -13.70 -14.84 6.15
C TYR A 97 -13.33 -13.40 5.76
N ARG A 98 -13.85 -12.40 6.49
CA ARG A 98 -13.49 -10.98 6.25
C ARG A 98 -12.00 -10.73 6.41
N SER A 99 -11.36 -11.28 7.45
CA SER A 99 -9.91 -11.14 7.62
C SER A 99 -9.11 -11.77 6.49
N ALA A 100 -9.53 -12.93 5.96
CA ALA A 100 -8.90 -13.55 4.80
C ALA A 100 -9.08 -12.69 3.53
N HIS A 101 -10.29 -12.16 3.33
CA HIS A 101 -10.63 -11.31 2.19
C HIS A 101 -9.87 -9.97 2.21
N ASP A 102 -9.76 -9.33 3.37
CA ASP A 102 -8.99 -8.09 3.52
C ASP A 102 -7.50 -8.34 3.25
N LEU A 103 -6.93 -9.43 3.81
CA LEU A 103 -5.55 -9.81 3.54
C LEU A 103 -5.30 -10.05 2.05
N ARG A 104 -6.20 -10.78 1.35
CA ARG A 104 -6.15 -10.95 -0.11
C ARG A 104 -6.07 -9.60 -0.83
N GLY A 105 -6.93 -8.65 -0.47
CA GLY A 105 -7.01 -7.34 -1.12
C GLY A 105 -5.82 -6.42 -0.84
N GLN A 106 -5.18 -6.58 0.33
CA GLN A 106 -4.15 -5.66 0.81
C GLN A 106 -2.72 -6.19 0.63
N ALA A 107 -2.53 -7.51 0.55
CA ALA A 107 -1.20 -8.13 0.56
C ALA A 107 -0.30 -7.63 -0.59
N ALA A 108 -0.84 -7.46 -1.80
CA ALA A 108 -0.07 -6.89 -2.92
C ALA A 108 0.37 -5.44 -2.67
N THR A 109 -0.50 -4.63 -2.05
CA THR A 109 -0.18 -3.24 -1.65
C THR A 109 0.91 -3.19 -0.59
N PHE A 110 0.97 -4.17 0.30
CA PHE A 110 2.02 -4.28 1.31
C PHE A 110 3.31 -4.94 0.80
N GLY A 111 3.37 -5.33 -0.49
CA GLY A 111 4.54 -5.94 -1.11
C GLY A 111 4.66 -7.45 -0.90
N PHE A 112 3.56 -8.15 -0.60
CA PHE A 112 3.49 -9.60 -0.42
C PHE A 112 2.48 -10.23 -1.41
N PRO A 113 2.72 -10.13 -2.74
CA PRO A 113 1.77 -10.60 -3.76
C PRO A 113 1.43 -12.09 -3.63
N ILE A 114 2.41 -12.94 -3.32
CA ILE A 114 2.21 -14.38 -3.12
C ILE A 114 1.28 -14.67 -1.93
N ALA A 115 1.38 -13.91 -0.84
CA ALA A 115 0.48 -14.06 0.30
C ALA A 115 -0.97 -13.77 -0.10
N GLY A 116 -1.18 -12.77 -0.97
CA GLY A 116 -2.49 -12.45 -1.54
C GLY A 116 -3.07 -13.60 -2.38
N LEU A 117 -2.25 -14.27 -3.20
CA LEU A 117 -2.68 -15.44 -3.98
C LEU A 117 -3.10 -16.61 -3.08
N ILE A 118 -2.33 -16.86 -2.01
CA ILE A 118 -2.67 -17.92 -1.05
C ILE A 118 -3.97 -17.59 -0.30
N ALA A 119 -4.16 -16.32 0.07
CA ALA A 119 -5.38 -15.83 0.71
C ALA A 119 -6.61 -15.90 -0.19
N ASP A 120 -6.46 -15.67 -1.50
CA ASP A 120 -7.52 -15.90 -2.47
C ASP A 120 -7.96 -17.37 -2.50
N GLY A 121 -6.99 -18.30 -2.52
CA GLY A 121 -7.28 -19.73 -2.38
C GLY A 121 -7.99 -20.07 -1.07
N LEU A 122 -7.63 -19.41 0.04
CA LEU A 122 -8.31 -19.58 1.32
C LEU A 122 -9.77 -19.11 1.26
N CYS A 123 -10.05 -17.96 0.62
CA CYS A 123 -11.42 -17.49 0.43
C CYS A 123 -12.27 -18.52 -0.33
N ILE A 124 -11.74 -19.12 -1.40
CA ILE A 124 -12.43 -20.16 -2.17
C ILE A 124 -12.78 -21.37 -1.28
N VAL A 125 -11.86 -21.80 -0.41
CA VAL A 125 -12.10 -22.90 0.54
C VAL A 125 -13.21 -22.54 1.53
N LEU A 126 -13.20 -21.30 2.04
CA LEU A 126 -14.19 -20.84 3.00
C LEU A 126 -15.59 -20.69 2.40
N GLU A 127 -15.69 -20.23 1.16
CA GLU A 127 -16.94 -20.13 0.41
C GLU A 127 -17.55 -21.50 0.13
N ARG A 128 -16.72 -22.48 -0.23
CA ARG A 128 -17.15 -23.85 -0.60
C ARG A 128 -17.01 -24.85 0.54
N LYS A 129 -16.86 -24.39 1.79
CA LYS A 129 -16.56 -25.26 2.95
C LYS A 129 -17.57 -26.39 3.17
N SER A 130 -18.83 -26.20 2.79
CA SER A 130 -19.90 -27.20 2.92
C SER A 130 -19.77 -28.36 1.92
N GLU A 131 -19.01 -28.17 0.84
CA GLU A 131 -18.74 -29.19 -0.17
C GLU A 131 -17.54 -30.06 0.18
N ILE A 132 -16.76 -29.68 1.21
CA ILE A 132 -15.55 -30.36 1.65
C ILE A 132 -15.87 -31.16 2.91
N SER A 133 -15.56 -32.45 2.91
CA SER A 133 -15.87 -33.33 4.06
C SER A 133 -15.19 -32.89 5.36
N ASP A 134 -13.93 -32.45 5.29
CA ASP A 134 -13.21 -31.81 6.40
C ASP A 134 -12.33 -30.68 5.84
N PRO A 135 -12.79 -29.42 5.90
CA PRO A 135 -12.03 -28.28 5.38
C PRO A 135 -10.89 -27.84 6.31
N THR A 136 -10.85 -28.32 7.56
CA THR A 136 -9.94 -27.82 8.60
C THR A 136 -8.46 -27.92 8.19
N PRO A 137 -7.96 -29.07 7.71
CA PRO A 137 -6.55 -29.20 7.33
C PRO A 137 -6.18 -28.25 6.19
N LEU A 138 -7.09 -28.08 5.23
CA LEU A 138 -6.86 -27.21 4.08
C LEU A 138 -6.81 -25.74 4.49
N ILE A 139 -7.72 -25.30 5.36
CA ILE A 139 -7.68 -23.95 5.98
C ILE A 139 -6.34 -23.73 6.69
N ASP A 140 -5.91 -24.69 7.51
CA ASP A 140 -4.65 -24.59 8.25
C ASP A 140 -3.44 -24.49 7.32
N PHE A 141 -3.38 -25.30 6.25
CA PHE A 141 -2.31 -25.20 5.27
C PHE A 141 -2.24 -23.84 4.60
N HIS A 142 -3.37 -23.23 4.25
CA HIS A 142 -3.41 -21.89 3.68
C HIS A 142 -2.89 -20.83 4.67
N VAL A 143 -3.37 -20.84 5.91
CA VAL A 143 -2.97 -19.85 6.93
C VAL A 143 -1.48 -19.99 7.27
N GLU A 144 -1.00 -21.23 7.43
CA GLU A 144 0.42 -21.52 7.67
C GLU A 144 1.31 -21.11 6.49
N SER A 145 0.82 -21.28 5.26
CA SER A 145 1.54 -20.85 4.06
C SER A 145 1.64 -19.34 3.97
N ILE A 146 0.57 -18.60 4.27
CA ILE A 146 0.59 -17.12 4.35
C ILE A 146 1.63 -16.68 5.38
N ARG A 147 1.60 -17.27 6.59
CA ARG A 147 2.56 -16.97 7.64
C ARG A 147 4.00 -17.25 7.21
N ALA A 148 4.24 -18.37 6.53
CA ALA A 148 5.56 -18.73 6.04
C ALA A 148 6.08 -17.73 5.02
N VAL A 149 5.26 -17.34 4.03
CA VAL A 149 5.61 -16.37 2.98
C VAL A 149 5.95 -15.01 3.58
N VAL A 150 5.14 -14.52 4.52
CA VAL A 150 5.39 -13.25 5.22
C VAL A 150 6.67 -13.33 6.05
N ARG A 151 6.85 -14.40 6.83
CA ARG A 151 8.04 -14.59 7.67
C ARG A 151 9.33 -14.71 6.87
N GLN A 152 9.28 -15.36 5.71
CA GLN A 152 10.42 -15.50 4.80
C GLN A 152 10.62 -14.28 3.90
N ASN A 153 9.79 -13.25 4.05
CA ASN A 153 9.90 -11.99 3.31
C ASN A 153 9.91 -12.19 1.78
N VAL A 154 9.07 -13.08 1.28
CA VAL A 154 8.92 -13.34 -0.17
C VAL A 154 8.09 -12.21 -0.78
N ARG A 155 8.73 -11.37 -1.61
CA ARG A 155 8.10 -10.16 -2.18
C ARG A 155 7.95 -10.20 -3.69
N GLU A 156 8.80 -10.98 -4.33
CA GLU A 156 8.86 -11.15 -5.77
C GLU A 156 7.61 -11.91 -6.23
N PRO A 157 6.78 -11.33 -7.13
CA PRO A 157 5.60 -12.00 -7.66
C PRO A 157 5.92 -13.29 -8.43
N ASP A 158 7.15 -13.41 -8.93
CA ASP A 158 7.68 -14.53 -9.71
C ASP A 158 8.59 -15.46 -8.88
N ASP A 159 8.57 -15.35 -7.54
CA ASP A 159 9.31 -16.28 -6.68
C ASP A 159 8.86 -17.73 -6.93
N SER A 160 9.78 -18.53 -7.47
CA SER A 160 9.50 -19.91 -7.88
C SER A 160 9.02 -20.81 -6.75
N ILE A 161 9.49 -20.59 -5.51
CA ILE A 161 9.12 -21.40 -4.35
C ILE A 161 7.72 -21.00 -3.88
N GLY A 162 7.44 -19.70 -3.83
CA GLY A 162 6.13 -19.14 -3.50
C GLY A 162 5.04 -19.57 -4.47
N LEU A 163 5.33 -19.52 -5.78
CA LEU A 163 4.40 -19.99 -6.81
C LEU A 163 4.18 -21.51 -6.75
N ALA A 164 5.24 -22.30 -6.54
CA ALA A 164 5.10 -23.74 -6.36
C ALA A 164 4.23 -24.10 -5.13
N LEU A 165 4.30 -23.29 -4.05
CA LEU A 165 3.43 -23.44 -2.89
C LEU A 165 1.97 -23.12 -3.22
N VAL A 166 1.71 -22.04 -3.96
CA VAL A 166 0.37 -21.66 -4.43
C VAL A 166 -0.23 -22.77 -5.29
N ASP A 167 0.53 -23.30 -6.26
CA ASP A 167 0.10 -24.40 -7.14
C ASP A 167 -0.19 -25.66 -6.32
N ARG A 168 0.65 -25.97 -5.34
CA ARG A 168 0.45 -27.14 -4.48
C ARG A 168 -0.86 -27.04 -3.70
N LEU A 169 -1.16 -25.88 -3.14
CA LEU A 169 -2.42 -25.62 -2.43
C LEU A 169 -3.63 -25.69 -3.38
N ALA A 170 -3.49 -25.22 -4.62
CA ALA A 170 -4.53 -25.35 -5.63
C ALA A 170 -4.85 -26.82 -5.94
N VAL A 171 -3.84 -27.67 -6.11
CA VAL A 171 -4.02 -29.12 -6.29
C VAL A 171 -4.69 -29.75 -5.06
N MET A 172 -4.37 -29.30 -3.84
CA MET A 172 -5.03 -29.81 -2.62
C MET A 172 -6.51 -29.41 -2.56
N ARG A 173 -6.84 -28.18 -2.97
CA ARG A 173 -8.22 -27.71 -3.11
C ARG A 173 -9.01 -28.52 -4.12
N GLU A 174 -8.47 -28.73 -5.31
CA GLU A 174 -9.13 -29.49 -6.39
C GLU A 174 -9.43 -30.94 -5.98
N ARG A 175 -8.55 -31.55 -5.17
CA ARG A 175 -8.78 -32.90 -4.64
C ARG A 175 -9.84 -32.94 -3.54
N ALA A 176 -9.98 -31.85 -2.80
CA ALA A 176 -10.91 -31.75 -1.68
C ALA A 176 -12.32 -31.34 -2.12
N LEU A 177 -12.42 -30.60 -3.23
CA LEU A 177 -13.69 -30.14 -3.80
C LEU A 177 -14.23 -31.16 -4.80
N PRO A 178 -15.52 -31.52 -4.73
CA PRO A 178 -16.15 -32.32 -5.78
C PRO A 178 -16.12 -31.58 -7.11
N ALA A 179 -15.92 -32.34 -8.19
CA ALA A 179 -15.86 -31.87 -9.58
C ALA A 179 -17.21 -31.28 -10.06
#